data_AF-A0A2E0W0F6-F1
#
_entry.id   AF-A0A2E0W0F6-F1
#
_cell.length_a   1.000
_cell.length_b   1.000
_cell.length_c   1.000
_cell.angle_alpha   90.00
_cell.angle_beta   90.00
_cell.angle_gamma   90.00
#
_symmetry.space_group_name_H-M   'P 1'
#
loop_
_entity.id
_entity.type
_entity.pdbx_description
1 polymer ?
#
loop_
_entity_poly.entity_id
_entity_poly.type
_entity_poly.pdbx_seq_one_letter_code
_entity_poly.pdbx_strand_id
1 'polypeptide(L)'
;MKHLNLAVLFGLILIVSLNAQPRQRFAKFPPEKEMCRLMLNEEQQEKADQLRIEHQEKMLYLRNELSKADLEIEKLMLEENYSMTDLKKLMDGKREIRNKMEDERFNHWTAVYQLLDDDQKELWEKRFSFRKGGFGKGYGMGKHQHRMQCLN
;
A
#
# COMPACT_ATOMS: atom_id res chain seq x y z
N MET A 1 -56.26 4.68 -8.70
CA MET A 1 -54.88 4.53 -9.22
C MET A 1 -53.91 5.56 -8.59
N LYS A 2 -53.70 5.53 -7.26
CA LYS A 2 -52.76 6.44 -6.57
C LYS A 2 -51.78 5.73 -5.62
N HIS A 3 -51.93 4.42 -5.42
CA HIS A 3 -51.05 3.63 -4.54
C HIS A 3 -49.95 2.87 -5.29
N LEU A 4 -49.97 2.89 -6.63
CA LEU A 4 -49.01 2.14 -7.45
C LEU A 4 -47.65 2.88 -7.62
N ASN A 5 -47.62 4.18 -7.36
CA ASN A 5 -46.42 5.00 -7.58
C ASN A 5 -45.49 5.06 -6.35
N LEU A 6 -45.98 4.71 -5.15
CA LEU A 6 -45.19 4.79 -3.93
C LEU A 6 -44.29 3.54 -3.74
N ALA A 7 -44.74 2.38 -4.24
CA ALA A 7 -43.98 1.13 -4.17
C ALA A 7 -42.76 1.12 -5.12
N VAL A 8 -42.83 1.83 -6.25
CA VAL A 8 -41.71 1.92 -7.21
C VAL A 8 -40.60 2.82 -6.68
N LEU A 9 -40.92 3.84 -5.89
CA LEU A 9 -39.94 4.78 -5.33
C LEU A 9 -39.09 4.14 -4.20
N PHE A 10 -39.67 3.22 -3.43
CA PHE A 10 -38.95 2.49 -2.38
C PHE A 10 -38.08 1.34 -2.93
N GLY A 11 -38.39 0.80 -4.11
CA GLY A 11 -37.61 -0.28 -4.74
C GLY A 11 -36.23 0.16 -5.26
N LEU A 12 -36.06 1.44 -5.61
CA LEU A 12 -34.84 1.94 -6.24
C LEU A 12 -33.71 2.28 -5.25
N ILE A 13 -34.00 2.46 -3.96
CA ILE A 13 -32.99 2.87 -2.95
C ILE A 13 -32.14 1.69 -2.46
N LEU A 14 -32.59 0.44 -2.61
CA LEU A 14 -31.87 -0.74 -2.13
C LEU A 14 -30.69 -1.20 -3.01
N ILE A 15 -30.53 -0.65 -4.22
CA ILE A 15 -29.53 -1.14 -5.18
C ILE A 15 -28.17 -0.42 -5.03
N VAL A 16 -28.10 0.71 -4.33
CA VAL A 16 -26.86 1.51 -4.23
C VAL A 16 -25.84 0.92 -3.22
N SER A 17 -26.25 -0.01 -2.35
CA SER A 17 -25.35 -0.59 -1.34
C SER A 17 -24.42 -1.70 -1.85
N LEU A 18 -24.54 -2.15 -3.11
CA LEU A 18 -23.77 -3.27 -3.64
C LEU A 18 -22.46 -2.87 -4.36
N ASN A 19 -22.16 -1.57 -4.48
CA ASN A 19 -20.92 -1.07 -5.10
C ASN A 19 -20.00 -0.27 -4.17
N ALA A 20 -20.17 -0.39 -2.84
CA ALA A 20 -19.15 0.04 -1.90
C ALA A 20 -17.95 -0.93 -1.99
N GLN A 21 -17.17 -0.80 -3.08
CA GLN A 21 -15.96 -1.58 -3.29
C GLN A 21 -15.00 -1.30 -2.13
N PRO A 22 -14.49 -2.34 -1.45
CA PRO A 22 -13.50 -2.14 -0.41
C PRO A 22 -12.30 -1.44 -1.05
N ARG A 23 -12.02 -0.22 -0.58
CA ARG A 23 -10.82 0.57 -0.92
C ARG A 23 -9.62 -0.36 -0.82
N GLN A 24 -9.11 -0.83 -1.97
CA GLN A 24 -7.97 -1.73 -2.02
C GLN A 24 -6.80 -0.99 -1.39
N ARG A 25 -6.52 -1.29 -0.12
CA ARG A 25 -5.30 -0.84 0.53
C ARG A 25 -4.17 -1.52 -0.22
N PHE A 26 -3.34 -0.71 -0.88
CA PHE A 26 -2.07 -1.13 -1.47
C PHE A 26 -1.39 -2.14 -0.55
N ALA A 27 -0.95 -3.25 -1.13
CA ALA A 27 -0.23 -4.30 -0.42
C ALA A 27 0.89 -3.63 0.40
N LYS A 28 0.76 -3.70 1.72
CA LYS A 28 1.90 -3.47 2.61
C LYS A 28 2.87 -4.62 2.35
N PHE A 29 4.15 -4.33 2.56
CA PHE A 29 5.24 -5.29 2.68
C PHE A 29 4.81 -6.61 3.32
N PRO A 30 5.53 -7.70 3.00
CA PRO A 30 5.21 -8.99 3.60
C PRO A 30 5.05 -8.83 5.12
N PRO A 31 3.93 -9.34 5.67
CA PRO A 31 3.67 -9.19 7.09
C PRO A 31 4.85 -9.78 7.87
N GLU A 32 5.15 -9.19 9.02
CA GLU A 32 6.21 -9.55 9.99
C GLU A 32 6.46 -11.07 10.14
N LYS A 33 5.40 -11.87 10.00
CA LYS A 33 5.40 -13.34 9.93
C LYS A 33 6.36 -13.95 8.90
N GLU A 34 6.63 -13.27 7.79
CA GLU A 34 7.48 -13.79 6.72
C GLU A 34 8.97 -13.60 7.02
N MET A 35 9.33 -12.61 7.85
CA MET A 35 10.70 -12.40 8.33
C MET A 35 11.09 -13.42 9.41
N CYS A 36 10.15 -13.83 10.28
CA CYS A 36 10.43 -14.84 11.32
C CYS A 36 10.91 -16.20 10.73
N ARG A 37 10.71 -16.48 9.43
CA ARG A 37 11.16 -17.73 8.79
C ARG A 37 12.58 -17.69 8.23
N LEU A 38 13.25 -16.53 8.27
CA LEU A 38 14.64 -16.41 7.85
C LEU A 38 15.61 -16.82 8.96
N MET A 39 15.11 -17.11 10.18
CA MET A 39 15.95 -17.46 11.33
C MET A 39 17.08 -16.44 11.53
N LEU A 40 16.71 -15.14 11.56
CA LEU A 40 17.67 -14.06 11.76
C LEU A 40 18.33 -14.22 13.14
N ASN A 41 19.64 -14.01 13.21
CA ASN A 41 20.32 -13.88 14.51
C ASN A 41 19.95 -12.54 15.18
N GLU A 42 20.28 -12.37 16.46
CA GLU A 42 19.92 -11.17 17.24
C GLU A 42 20.40 -9.87 16.60
N GLU A 43 21.63 -9.85 16.07
CA GLU A 43 22.21 -8.68 15.42
C GLU A 43 21.51 -8.34 14.09
N GLN A 44 21.17 -9.36 13.30
CA GLN A 44 20.39 -9.21 12.06
C GLN A 44 18.98 -8.70 12.36
N GLN A 45 18.36 -9.21 13.42
CA GLN A 45 17.01 -8.83 13.84
C GLN A 45 16.96 -7.35 14.27
N GLU A 46 17.91 -6.91 15.09
CA GLU A 46 17.99 -5.51 15.53
C GLU A 46 18.18 -4.54 14.34
N LYS A 47 19.09 -4.87 13.42
CA LYS A 47 19.31 -4.07 12.20
C LYS A 47 18.08 -4.05 11.30
N ALA A 48 17.42 -5.19 11.13
CA ALA A 48 16.20 -5.29 10.35
C ALA A 48 15.05 -4.46 10.95
N ASP A 49 14.93 -4.44 12.27
CA ASP A 49 13.95 -3.63 12.98
C ASP A 49 14.20 -2.14 12.84
N GLN A 50 15.46 -1.71 12.91
CA GLN A 50 15.85 -0.32 12.64
C GLN A 50 15.51 0.09 11.21
N LEU A 51 15.90 -0.72 10.21
CA LEU A 51 15.56 -0.48 8.80
C LEU A 51 14.04 -0.40 8.58
N ARG A 52 13.27 -1.19 9.32
CA ARG A 52 11.81 -1.19 9.26
C ARG A 52 11.22 0.10 9.82
N ILE A 53 11.72 0.60 10.95
CA ILE A 53 11.28 1.87 11.55
C ILE A 53 11.58 3.03 10.59
N GLU A 54 12.82 3.13 10.11
CA GLU A 54 13.23 4.18 9.17
C GLU A 54 12.39 4.18 7.89
N HIS A 55 12.15 3.00 7.31
CA HIS A 55 11.28 2.88 6.15
C HIS A 55 9.84 3.31 6.47
N GLN A 56 9.30 2.94 7.64
CA GLN A 56 7.95 3.35 8.05
C GLN A 56 7.82 4.87 8.19
N GLU A 57 8.82 5.54 8.78
CA GLU A 57 8.86 6.99 8.92
C GLU A 57 8.88 7.69 7.56
N LYS A 58 9.79 7.29 6.66
CA LYS A 58 9.86 7.83 5.30
C LYS A 58 8.55 7.62 4.54
N MET A 59 7.96 6.44 4.65
CA MET A 59 6.69 6.14 4.01
C MET A 59 5.51 6.91 4.62
N LEU A 60 5.55 7.25 5.92
CA LEU A 60 4.56 8.13 6.54
C LEU A 60 4.65 9.53 5.93
N TYR A 61 5.86 10.08 5.84
CA TYR A 61 6.10 11.38 5.22
C TYR A 61 5.60 11.42 3.76
N LEU A 62 6.00 10.45 2.94
CA LEU A 62 5.58 10.38 1.53
C LEU A 62 4.07 10.20 1.36
N ARG A 63 3.39 9.47 2.25
CA ARG A 63 1.91 9.37 2.24
C ARG A 63 1.23 10.69 2.57
N ASN A 64 1.81 11.47 3.49
CA ASN A 64 1.30 12.79 3.83
C ASN A 64 1.44 13.74 2.64
N GLU A 65 2.60 13.75 1.98
CA GLU A 65 2.83 14.54 0.77
C GLU A 65 1.89 14.12 -0.37
N LEU A 66 1.69 12.81 -0.57
CA LEU A 66 0.73 12.31 -1.54
C LEU A 66 -0.71 12.79 -1.25
N SER A 67 -1.10 12.81 0.03
CA SER A 67 -2.42 13.28 0.45
C SER A 67 -2.58 14.78 0.23
N LYS A 68 -1.52 15.58 0.45
CA LYS A 68 -1.53 17.02 0.12
C LYS A 68 -1.70 17.25 -1.38
N ALA A 69 -0.94 16.52 -2.21
CA ALA A 69 -1.07 16.61 -3.66
C ALA A 69 -2.47 16.22 -4.16
N ASP A 70 -3.11 15.23 -3.52
CA ASP A 70 -4.51 14.87 -3.81
C ASP A 70 -5.48 16.02 -3.50
N LEU A 71 -5.32 16.69 -2.36
CA LEU A 71 -6.13 17.84 -1.97
C LEU A 71 -5.91 19.04 -2.87
N GLU A 72 -4.67 19.29 -3.32
CA GLU A 72 -4.36 20.38 -4.26
C GLU A 72 -5.02 20.15 -5.62
N ILE A 73 -5.01 18.91 -6.12
CA ILE A 73 -5.73 18.53 -7.34
C ILE A 73 -7.23 18.74 -7.16
N GLU A 74 -7.81 18.27 -6.05
CA GLU A 74 -9.24 18.45 -5.77
C GLU A 74 -9.61 19.93 -5.70
N LYS A 75 -8.81 20.75 -5.01
CA LYS A 75 -9.01 22.19 -4.92
C LYS A 75 -9.00 22.85 -6.29
N LEU A 76 -8.02 22.53 -7.13
CA LEU A 76 -7.93 23.07 -8.50
C LEU A 76 -9.16 22.69 -9.33
N MET A 77 -9.62 21.44 -9.22
CA MET A 77 -10.78 20.94 -9.97
C MET A 77 -12.11 21.59 -9.56
N LEU A 78 -12.18 22.21 -8.39
CA LEU A 78 -13.35 22.97 -7.94
C LEU A 78 -13.40 24.40 -8.50
N GLU A 79 -12.33 24.88 -9.13
CA GLU A 79 -12.31 26.19 -9.77
C GLU A 79 -13.11 26.16 -11.09
N GLU A 80 -13.94 27.19 -11.34
CA GLU A 80 -14.83 27.22 -12.51
C GLU A 80 -14.11 27.14 -13.85
N ASN A 81 -12.85 27.59 -13.91
CA ASN A 81 -12.03 27.64 -15.14
C ASN A 81 -10.59 27.20 -14.87
N TYR A 82 -10.42 26.01 -14.30
CA TYR A 82 -9.09 25.50 -13.99
C TYR A 82 -8.23 25.27 -15.25
N SER A 83 -6.93 25.47 -15.10
CA SER A 83 -5.93 25.30 -16.15
C SER A 83 -5.52 23.84 -16.28
N MET A 84 -5.64 23.28 -17.49
CA MET A 84 -5.17 21.92 -17.80
C MET A 84 -3.65 21.77 -17.62
N THR A 85 -2.89 22.86 -17.83
CA THR A 85 -1.44 22.87 -17.61
C THR A 85 -1.12 22.75 -16.13
N ASP A 86 -1.85 23.46 -15.27
CA ASP A 86 -1.64 23.41 -13.82
C ASP A 86 -2.09 22.07 -13.24
N LEU A 87 -3.21 21.51 -13.73
CA LEU A 87 -3.63 20.16 -13.38
C LEU A 87 -2.57 19.13 -13.74
N LYS A 88 -2.00 19.21 -14.96
CA LYS A 88 -0.93 18.32 -15.38
C LYS A 88 0.29 18.42 -14.46
N LYS A 89 0.70 19.64 -14.09
CA LYS A 89 1.83 19.86 -13.18
C LYS A 89 1.60 19.21 -11.81
N LEU A 90 0.41 19.36 -11.23
CA LEU A 90 0.05 18.69 -9.97
C LEU A 90 0.04 17.16 -10.11
N MET A 91 -0.51 16.64 -11.21
CA MET A 91 -0.50 15.20 -11.48
C MET A 91 0.91 14.64 -11.65
N ASP A 92 1.83 15.40 -12.25
CA ASP A 92 3.22 14.99 -12.42
C ASP A 92 3.96 15.00 -11.07
N GLY A 93 3.74 16.01 -10.22
CA GLY A 93 4.25 16.00 -8.84
C GLY A 93 3.72 14.82 -8.01
N LYS A 94 2.43 14.51 -8.12
CA LYS A 94 1.82 13.32 -7.51
C LYS A 94 2.46 12.02 -8.00
N ARG A 95 2.78 11.93 -9.30
CA ARG A 95 3.50 10.77 -9.87
C ARG A 95 4.91 10.64 -9.31
N GLU A 96 5.63 11.75 -9.18
CA GLU A 96 6.96 11.77 -8.59
C GLU A 96 6.96 11.24 -7.14
N ILE A 97 5.98 11.64 -6.32
CA ILE A 97 5.83 11.13 -4.95
C ILE A 97 5.61 9.62 -4.95
N ARG A 98 4.79 9.10 -5.85
CA ARG A 98 4.58 7.65 -5.98
C ARG A 98 5.85 6.92 -6.40
N ASN A 99 6.63 7.47 -7.31
CA ASN A 99 7.90 6.90 -7.71
C ASN A 99 8.86 6.84 -6.51
N LYS A 100 8.98 7.93 -5.74
CA LYS A 100 9.78 7.96 -4.50
C LYS A 100 9.32 6.90 -3.49
N MET A 101 8.00 6.66 -3.38
CA MET A 101 7.49 5.58 -2.53
C MET A 101 7.98 4.22 -3.02
N GLU A 102 7.90 3.93 -4.32
CA GLU A 102 8.38 2.65 -4.87
C GLU A 102 9.90 2.50 -4.75
N ASP A 103 10.67 3.57 -4.95
CA ASP A 103 12.11 3.59 -4.73
C ASP A 103 12.45 3.25 -3.27
N GLU A 104 11.78 3.90 -2.31
CA GLU A 104 11.96 3.58 -0.88
C GLU A 104 11.57 2.13 -0.56
N ARG A 105 10.61 1.55 -1.29
CA ARG A 105 10.29 0.14 -1.10
C ARG A 105 11.40 -0.78 -1.56
N PHE A 106 11.94 -0.49 -2.75
CA PHE A 106 13.04 -1.25 -3.33
C PHE A 106 14.31 -1.11 -2.48
N ASN A 107 14.59 0.10 -1.98
CA ASN A 107 15.72 0.38 -1.11
C ASN A 107 15.61 -0.39 0.20
N HIS A 108 14.45 -0.38 0.86
CA HIS A 108 14.24 -1.16 2.08
C HIS A 108 14.40 -2.66 1.83
N TRP A 109 13.80 -3.19 0.76
CA TRP A 109 13.94 -4.59 0.37
C TRP A 109 15.42 -4.98 0.17
N THR A 110 16.18 -4.14 -0.53
CA THR A 110 17.59 -4.37 -0.84
C THR A 110 18.45 -4.28 0.43
N ALA A 111 18.18 -3.32 1.30
CA ALA A 111 18.88 -3.17 2.57
C ALA A 111 18.67 -4.40 3.47
N VAL A 112 17.46 -4.94 3.56
CA VAL A 112 17.20 -6.18 4.31
C VAL A 112 17.91 -7.37 3.66
N TYR A 113 17.85 -7.50 2.33
CA TYR A 113 18.54 -8.57 1.60
C TYR A 113 20.06 -8.59 1.84
N GLN A 114 20.68 -7.42 1.99
CA GLN A 114 22.11 -7.29 2.29
C GLN A 114 22.50 -7.74 3.70
N LEU A 115 21.56 -7.80 4.66
CA LEU A 115 21.81 -8.33 6.00
C LEU A 115 21.84 -9.87 6.05
N LEU A 116 21.32 -10.52 5.02
CA LEU A 116 21.12 -11.98 4.98
C LEU A 116 22.39 -12.72 4.56
N ASP A 117 22.60 -13.91 5.11
CA ASP A 117 23.57 -14.87 4.59
C ASP A 117 23.08 -15.54 3.29
N ASP A 118 23.93 -16.36 2.67
CA ASP A 118 23.63 -16.94 1.35
C ASP A 118 22.44 -17.91 1.38
N ASP A 119 22.25 -18.67 2.46
CA ASP A 119 21.12 -19.60 2.62
C ASP A 119 19.81 -18.82 2.83
N GLN A 120 19.86 -17.77 3.64
CA GLN A 120 18.75 -16.84 3.89
C GLN A 120 18.38 -16.07 2.62
N LYS A 121 19.35 -15.65 1.80
CA LYS A 121 19.11 -14.99 0.51
C LYS A 121 18.39 -15.91 -0.46
N GLU A 122 18.75 -17.19 -0.52
CA GLU A 122 18.05 -18.15 -1.37
C GLU A 122 16.57 -18.29 -0.95
N LEU A 123 16.29 -18.36 0.35
CA LEU A 123 14.93 -18.37 0.89
C LEU A 123 14.18 -17.07 0.60
N TRP A 124 14.86 -15.94 0.74
CA TRP A 124 14.33 -14.62 0.44
C TRP A 124 13.94 -14.48 -1.03
N GLU A 125 14.81 -14.87 -1.95
CA GLU A 125 14.53 -14.82 -3.39
C GLU A 125 13.39 -15.75 -3.79
N LYS A 126 13.33 -16.97 -3.24
CA LYS A 126 12.21 -17.89 -3.53
C LYS A 126 10.86 -17.31 -3.14
N ARG A 127 10.81 -16.52 -2.06
CA ARG A 127 9.58 -15.98 -1.49
C ARG A 127 9.21 -14.59 -2.03
N PHE A 128 10.21 -13.73 -2.21
CA PHE A 128 10.05 -12.33 -2.55
C PHE A 128 10.57 -11.97 -3.94
N SER A 129 10.85 -12.97 -4.78
CA SER A 129 11.34 -12.77 -6.15
C SER A 129 10.50 -11.75 -6.91
N PHE A 130 11.16 -10.67 -7.35
CA PHE A 130 10.59 -9.72 -8.30
C PHE A 130 10.20 -10.39 -9.64
N ARG A 131 10.89 -11.48 -10.01
CA ARG A 131 10.71 -12.20 -11.29
C ARG A 131 9.40 -12.96 -11.42
N LYS A 132 8.70 -13.29 -10.33
CA LYS A 132 7.44 -14.07 -10.34
C LYS A 132 6.21 -13.22 -9.96
N GLY A 133 6.22 -11.93 -10.29
CA GLY A 133 5.07 -11.04 -10.05
C GLY A 133 4.94 -10.57 -8.60
N GLY A 134 6.05 -10.52 -7.85
CA GLY A 134 6.15 -10.19 -6.43
C GLY A 134 5.75 -8.76 -6.02
N PHE A 135 5.14 -7.97 -6.90
CA PHE A 135 4.51 -6.69 -6.57
C PHE A 135 3.03 -6.59 -6.92
N GLY A 136 2.37 -7.70 -7.28
CA GLY A 136 0.94 -7.62 -7.55
C GLY A 136 0.37 -8.79 -8.32
N LYS A 137 0.10 -9.88 -7.61
CA LYS A 137 -1.13 -10.64 -7.84
C LYS A 137 -1.73 -11.00 -6.49
N GLY A 138 -2.77 -10.26 -6.13
CA GLY A 138 -3.55 -10.51 -4.93
C GLY A 138 -4.12 -11.92 -4.95
N TYR A 139 -3.61 -12.77 -4.08
CA TYR A 139 -4.42 -13.85 -3.53
C TYR A 139 -5.15 -13.26 -2.34
N GLY A 140 -6.41 -12.87 -2.58
CA GLY A 140 -7.32 -12.54 -1.51
C GLY A 140 -7.49 -13.76 -0.61
N MET A 141 -7.36 -13.57 0.70
CA MET A 141 -7.96 -14.43 1.73
C MET A 141 -7.91 -13.69 3.07
N GLY A 142 -9.10 -13.53 3.65
CA GLY A 142 -9.34 -13.73 5.08
C GLY A 142 -8.64 -12.80 6.06
N LYS A 143 -9.44 -11.91 6.67
CA LYS A 143 -9.16 -11.29 7.96
C LYS A 143 -8.77 -12.36 9.00
N HIS A 144 -7.54 -12.33 9.51
CA HIS A 144 -7.23 -12.67 10.90
C HIS A 144 -5.95 -11.95 11.31
N GLN A 145 -6.15 -10.83 11.98
CA GLN A 145 -5.09 -10.03 12.58
C GLN A 145 -4.75 -10.64 13.94
N HIS A 146 -4.00 -11.75 13.95
CA HIS A 146 -3.29 -12.19 15.16
C HIS A 146 -1.86 -11.66 15.10
N ARG A 147 -1.60 -10.65 15.92
CA ARG A 147 -0.25 -10.19 16.27
C ARG A 147 0.39 -11.27 17.15
N MET A 148 0.93 -12.32 16.53
CA MET A 148 1.80 -13.27 17.20
C MET A 148 3.23 -12.76 16.99
N GLN A 149 3.88 -12.37 18.08
CA GLN A 149 5.31 -12.05 18.10
C GLN A 149 6.09 -13.31 17.70
N CYS A 150 7.23 -13.17 17.01
CA CYS A 150 8.11 -14.30 16.73
C CYS A 150 8.46 -14.95 18.08
N LEU A 151 8.06 -16.21 18.29
CA LEU A 151 8.46 -16.99 19.46
C LEU A 151 9.80 -17.63 19.12
N ASN A 152 10.82 -17.26 19.90
CA ASN A 152 12.16 -17.86 19.89
C ASN A 152 12.08 -19.36 20.24
#